data_AF-A0A2W4MFD8-F1
#
_entry.id   AF-A0A2W4MFD8-F1
#
_cell.length_a   1.000
_cell.length_b   1.000
_cell.length_c   1.000
_cell.angle_alpha   90.00
_cell.angle_beta   90.00
_cell.angle_gamma   90.00
#
_symmetry.space_group_name_H-M   'P 1'
#
loop_
_entity.id
_entity.type
_entity.pdbx_description
1 polymer ?
#
loop_
_entity_poly.entity_id
_entity_poly.type
_entity_poly.pdbx_seq_one_letter_code
_entity_poly.pdbx_strand_id
1 'polypeptide(L)'
;MPRGATGAATALIWTSIPTRRWKGSCEVPPVPGADVPATGGGETVSETGGDRHRRLQRFRTPPGRNSLHYWRQAKSLPRVAWNFIIISLARITPWLGVKNAMYRLLGMKVGRDVAFGLMAMVDVFWPELIEVGDNSIIGYNTVLLAHEFLIDEYRIGPVVIGRNVMIGANCTILPGVVIGDGAVVAAHSLVNRDVPPGAVVGGVPARPLRGG
;
A
#
# COMPACT_ATOMS: atom_id res chain seq x y z
N MET A 1 31.40 11.00 32.78
CA MET A 1 30.66 9.71 32.88
C MET A 1 29.96 9.69 34.24
N PRO A 2 28.76 9.11 34.40
CA PRO A 2 28.01 8.14 33.56
C PRO A 2 26.87 8.84 32.77
N ARG A 3 26.38 8.43 31.58
CA ARG A 3 25.86 7.18 30.98
C ARG A 3 24.63 6.58 31.66
N GLY A 4 23.48 6.74 30.99
CA GLY A 4 22.37 5.77 31.06
C GLY A 4 20.98 6.40 31.17
N ALA A 5 20.20 6.32 30.08
CA ALA A 5 18.73 6.11 30.02
C ALA A 5 18.01 7.00 28.99
N THR A 6 18.23 6.75 27.70
CA THR A 6 17.28 7.16 26.63
C THR A 6 17.29 6.09 25.55
N GLY A 7 16.22 5.31 25.43
CA GLY A 7 16.12 4.35 24.31
C GLY A 7 15.06 3.26 24.37
N ALA A 8 14.31 3.08 25.45
CA ALA A 8 13.40 1.93 25.57
C ALA A 8 11.89 2.26 25.47
N ALA A 9 11.48 3.52 25.58
CA ALA A 9 10.05 3.87 25.67
C ALA A 9 9.37 4.17 24.31
N THR A 10 10.12 4.39 23.23
CA THR A 10 9.55 4.81 21.93
C THR A 10 9.24 3.63 20.98
N ALA A 11 9.67 2.41 21.32
CA ALA A 11 9.49 1.22 20.48
C ALA A 11 8.15 0.50 20.68
N LEU A 12 7.42 0.78 21.77
CA LEU A 12 6.24 0.01 22.17
C LEU A 12 4.89 0.56 21.67
N ILE A 13 4.89 1.69 20.95
CA ILE A 13 3.67 2.32 20.42
C ILE A 13 3.45 1.97 18.93
N TRP A 14 4.46 1.40 18.25
CA TRP A 14 4.36 0.98 16.85
C TRP A 14 3.51 -0.30 16.65
N THR A 15 3.35 -1.09 17.71
CA THR A 15 2.55 -2.33 17.75
C THR A 15 1.05 -2.09 17.92
N SER A 16 0.60 -0.85 18.12
CA SER A 16 -0.81 -0.53 18.37
C SER A 16 -1.52 0.20 17.22
N ILE A 17 -0.93 0.26 16.02
CA ILE A 17 -1.78 0.43 14.82
C ILE A 17 -2.62 -0.84 14.82
N PRO A 18 -3.93 -0.76 15.10
CA PRO A 18 -4.72 -1.96 15.24
C PRO A 18 -4.57 -2.72 13.93
N THR A 19 -4.12 -3.97 14.02
CA THR A 19 -4.43 -4.98 13.02
C THR A 19 -5.95 -5.12 13.03
N ARG A 20 -6.67 -4.11 12.54
CA ARG A 20 -8.08 -4.24 12.23
C ARG A 20 -8.07 -5.36 11.22
N ARG A 21 -8.49 -6.55 11.68
CA ARG A 21 -8.82 -7.68 10.84
C ARG A 21 -9.64 -7.08 9.70
N TRP A 22 -9.08 -7.08 8.49
CA TRP A 22 -9.69 -6.46 7.33
C TRP A 22 -10.99 -7.20 7.09
N LYS A 23 -12.08 -6.73 7.72
CA LYS A 23 -13.44 -7.29 7.66
C LYS A 23 -14.14 -6.95 6.33
N GLY A 24 -13.34 -6.80 5.28
CA GLY A 24 -13.78 -6.95 3.90
C GLY A 24 -13.01 -8.15 3.38
N SER A 25 -13.50 -9.35 3.68
CA SER A 25 -13.07 -10.58 3.02
C SER A 25 -13.44 -10.46 1.55
N CYS A 26 -12.63 -9.75 0.76
CA CYS A 26 -12.41 -10.19 -0.60
C CYS A 26 -11.73 -11.55 -0.47
N GLU A 27 -12.52 -12.61 -0.28
CA GLU A 27 -12.07 -13.94 -0.64
C GLU A 27 -11.68 -13.84 -2.11
N VAL A 28 -10.37 -13.71 -2.35
CA VAL A 28 -9.83 -13.87 -3.69
C VAL A 28 -9.96 -15.35 -3.98
N PRO A 29 -10.78 -15.75 -4.96
CA PRO A 29 -10.94 -17.16 -5.25
C PRO A 29 -9.58 -17.73 -5.63
N PRO A 30 -9.21 -18.93 -5.12
CA PRO A 30 -7.98 -19.56 -5.50
C PRO A 30 -7.96 -19.75 -7.02
N VAL A 31 -6.85 -19.37 -7.65
CA VAL A 31 -6.59 -19.63 -9.07
C VAL A 31 -6.64 -21.14 -9.28
N PRO A 32 -7.52 -21.70 -10.14
CA PRO A 32 -7.56 -23.15 -10.38
C PRO A 32 -6.19 -23.68 -10.82
N GLY A 33 -5.67 -24.68 -10.09
CA GLY A 33 -4.33 -25.24 -10.32
C GLY A 33 -3.19 -24.49 -9.60
N ALA A 34 -3.50 -23.49 -8.78
CA ALA A 34 -2.55 -22.93 -7.82
C ALA A 34 -2.45 -23.83 -6.58
N ASP A 35 -1.25 -24.26 -6.24
CA ASP A 35 -0.99 -24.81 -4.90
C ASP A 35 -1.22 -23.68 -3.88
N VAL A 36 -2.35 -23.74 -3.18
CA VAL A 36 -2.56 -22.95 -1.97
C VAL A 36 -1.50 -23.44 -0.99
N PRO A 37 -0.56 -22.60 -0.53
CA PRO A 37 0.44 -23.09 0.39
C PRO A 37 -0.26 -23.54 1.66
N ALA A 38 -0.03 -24.80 2.05
CA ALA A 38 -0.25 -25.24 3.41
C ALA A 38 0.47 -24.27 4.34
N THR A 39 -0.21 -23.84 5.40
CA THR A 39 0.40 -23.07 6.47
C THR A 39 1.62 -23.82 7.02
N GLY A 40 2.84 -23.30 6.79
CA GLY A 40 4.03 -23.63 7.56
C GLY A 40 5.19 -24.30 6.80
N GLY A 41 6.38 -23.70 6.91
CA GLY A 41 7.67 -24.28 6.51
C GLY A 41 8.70 -23.18 6.22
N GLY A 42 9.55 -22.86 7.20
CA GLY A 42 10.36 -21.65 7.24
C GLY A 42 11.71 -21.69 6.52
N GLU A 43 12.10 -20.52 6.02
CA GLU A 43 13.50 -20.07 5.94
C GLU A 43 13.55 -18.67 6.57
N THR A 44 14.38 -18.52 7.60
CA THR A 44 14.55 -17.28 8.36
C THR A 44 15.34 -16.27 7.54
N VAL A 45 14.64 -15.34 6.89
CA VAL A 45 15.25 -14.09 6.40
C VAL A 45 15.24 -13.07 7.54
N SER A 46 16.43 -12.55 7.83
CA SER A 46 16.83 -11.73 8.97
C SER A 46 15.80 -10.69 9.45
N GLU A 47 15.53 -10.74 10.75
CA GLU A 47 14.72 -9.76 11.48
C GLU A 47 15.44 -8.41 11.60
N THR A 48 14.94 -7.37 10.93
CA THR A 48 15.11 -5.98 11.39
C THR A 48 14.03 -5.06 10.79
N GLY A 49 12.95 -4.83 11.55
CA GLY A 49 11.95 -3.78 11.32
C GLY A 49 10.67 -4.20 10.57
N GLY A 50 9.51 -4.06 11.22
CA GLY A 50 8.13 -4.02 10.69
C GLY A 50 7.91 -4.40 9.22
N ASP A 51 8.19 -5.65 8.85
CA ASP A 51 8.36 -6.03 7.45
C ASP A 51 7.02 -6.03 6.68
N ARG A 52 6.92 -5.20 5.63
CA ARG A 52 5.76 -5.14 4.71
C ARG A 52 5.32 -6.53 4.22
N HIS A 53 6.27 -7.45 4.06
CA HIS A 53 6.02 -8.79 3.54
C HIS A 53 5.11 -9.63 4.45
N ARG A 54 5.05 -9.35 5.76
CA ARG A 54 4.14 -10.02 6.69
C ARG A 54 2.65 -9.68 6.46
N ARG A 55 2.36 -8.56 5.77
CA ARG A 55 0.99 -8.16 5.42
C ARG A 55 0.58 -8.62 4.02
N LEU A 56 1.46 -9.32 3.30
CA LEU A 56 1.18 -9.81 1.95
C LEU A 56 0.56 -11.19 2.00
N GLN A 57 -0.56 -11.35 1.30
CA GLN A 57 -1.07 -12.66 0.92
C GLN A 57 -0.42 -13.04 -0.41
N ARG A 58 0.02 -14.29 -0.54
CA ARG A 58 0.72 -14.80 -1.72
C ARG A 58 -0.07 -15.90 -2.37
N PHE A 59 -0.15 -15.87 -3.69
CA PHE A 59 -0.90 -16.82 -4.49
C PHE A 59 -0.02 -17.30 -5.63
N ARG A 60 0.42 -18.56 -5.56
CA ARG A 60 1.17 -19.17 -6.67
C ARG A 60 0.29 -19.29 -7.91
N THR A 61 0.91 -19.24 -9.07
CA THR A 61 0.24 -19.49 -10.35
C THR A 61 0.80 -20.75 -11.00
N PRO A 62 0.03 -21.43 -11.87
CA PRO A 62 0.53 -22.59 -12.61
C PRO A 62 1.83 -22.27 -13.37
N PRO A 63 2.76 -23.22 -13.47
CA PRO A 63 4.02 -23.01 -14.16
C PRO A 63 3.83 -22.81 -15.68
N GLY A 64 4.83 -22.18 -16.31
CA GLY A 64 4.92 -22.05 -17.78
C GLY A 64 4.49 -20.68 -18.34
N ARG A 65 3.86 -19.82 -17.54
CA ARG A 65 3.57 -18.40 -17.89
C ARG A 65 3.69 -17.52 -16.65
N ASN A 66 3.97 -16.23 -16.85
CA ASN A 66 3.97 -15.29 -15.73
C ASN A 66 2.56 -15.10 -15.12
N SER A 67 2.50 -14.74 -13.84
CA SER A 67 1.26 -14.66 -13.07
C SER A 67 0.22 -13.68 -13.65
N LEU A 68 0.65 -12.66 -14.39
CA LEU A 68 -0.27 -11.68 -14.99
C LEU A 68 -1.22 -12.34 -16.00
N HIS A 69 -0.83 -13.43 -16.68
CA HIS A 69 -1.77 -14.15 -17.57
C HIS A 69 -3.01 -14.70 -16.83
N TYR A 70 -2.92 -14.86 -15.51
CA TYR A 70 -3.98 -15.41 -14.66
C TYR A 70 -4.78 -14.30 -13.94
N TRP A 71 -4.58 -13.02 -14.29
CA TRP A 71 -5.21 -11.89 -13.60
C TRP A 71 -6.74 -11.97 -13.55
N ARG A 72 -7.39 -12.52 -14.59
CA ARG A 72 -8.85 -12.68 -14.67
C ARG A 72 -9.40 -13.66 -13.63
N GLN A 73 -8.54 -14.52 -13.10
CA GLN A 73 -8.87 -15.45 -12.02
C GLN A 73 -8.68 -14.77 -10.67
N ALA A 74 -7.69 -13.87 -10.55
CA ALA A 74 -7.47 -13.06 -9.35
C ALA A 74 -8.54 -11.97 -9.15
N LYS A 75 -9.04 -11.35 -10.23
CA LYS A 75 -10.13 -10.35 -10.17
C LYS A 75 -11.05 -10.43 -11.38
N SER A 76 -12.35 -10.27 -11.14
CA SER A 76 -13.35 -10.32 -12.21
C SER A 76 -13.20 -9.17 -13.20
N LEU A 77 -13.27 -9.49 -14.50
CA LEU A 77 -13.12 -8.52 -15.60
C LEU A 77 -14.09 -7.32 -15.50
N PRO A 78 -15.40 -7.50 -15.23
CA PRO A 78 -16.30 -6.36 -15.08
C PRO A 78 -15.91 -5.43 -13.93
N ARG A 79 -15.39 -5.98 -12.82
CA ARG A 79 -14.94 -5.18 -11.68
C ARG A 79 -13.69 -4.36 -12.04
N VAL A 80 -12.73 -4.98 -12.74
CA VAL A 80 -11.54 -4.29 -13.23
C VAL A 80 -11.92 -3.19 -14.23
N ALA A 81 -12.83 -3.45 -15.15
CA ALA A 81 -13.32 -2.45 -16.10
C ALA A 81 -14.01 -1.27 -15.40
N TRP A 82 -14.88 -1.56 -14.42
CA TRP A 82 -15.52 -0.55 -13.59
C TRP A 82 -14.50 0.31 -12.82
N ASN A 83 -13.57 -0.34 -12.12
CA ASN A 83 -12.50 0.35 -11.40
C ASN A 83 -11.69 1.24 -12.36
N PHE A 84 -11.31 0.71 -13.53
CA PHE A 84 -10.55 1.45 -14.53
C PHE A 84 -11.27 2.72 -15.01
N ILE A 85 -12.57 2.64 -15.29
CA ILE A 85 -13.37 3.80 -15.72
C ILE A 85 -13.37 4.88 -14.64
N ILE A 86 -13.73 4.51 -13.40
CA ILE A 86 -13.81 5.44 -12.28
C ILE A 86 -12.44 6.04 -11.95
N ILE A 87 -11.38 5.24 -11.93
CA ILE A 87 -10.01 5.71 -11.65
C ILE A 87 -9.56 6.68 -12.76
N SER A 88 -9.82 6.35 -14.03
CA SER A 88 -9.43 7.22 -15.16
C SER A 88 -10.12 8.58 -15.08
N LEU A 89 -11.42 8.62 -14.76
CA LEU A 89 -12.16 9.85 -14.53
C LEU A 89 -11.64 10.61 -13.31
N ALA A 90 -11.35 9.92 -12.21
CA ALA A 90 -10.81 10.53 -10.99
C ALA A 90 -9.43 11.16 -11.23
N ARG A 91 -8.60 10.57 -12.10
CA ARG A 91 -7.26 11.09 -12.44
C ARG A 91 -7.28 12.47 -13.10
N ILE A 92 -8.32 12.78 -13.86
CA ILE A 92 -8.47 14.04 -14.60
C ILE A 92 -9.43 15.05 -13.93
N THR A 93 -10.25 14.61 -12.98
CA THR A 93 -11.19 15.47 -12.26
C THR A 93 -10.46 16.53 -11.40
N PRO A 94 -10.69 17.85 -11.56
CA PRO A 94 -10.00 18.86 -10.74
C PRO A 94 -10.61 19.06 -9.34
N TRP A 95 -11.86 18.64 -9.11
CA TRP A 95 -12.54 18.80 -7.82
C TRP A 95 -12.15 17.70 -6.82
N LEU A 96 -11.48 18.09 -5.73
CA LEU A 96 -10.97 17.17 -4.71
C LEU A 96 -12.07 16.36 -4.01
N GLY A 97 -13.19 17.01 -3.68
CA GLY A 97 -14.32 16.34 -3.03
C GLY A 97 -14.94 15.23 -3.92
N VAL A 98 -15.07 15.50 -5.21
CA VAL A 98 -15.58 14.54 -6.20
C VAL A 98 -14.63 13.36 -6.35
N LYS A 99 -13.32 13.62 -6.50
CA LYS A 99 -12.28 12.58 -6.51
C LYS A 99 -12.36 11.66 -5.30
N ASN A 100 -12.45 12.25 -4.10
CA ASN A 100 -12.55 11.48 -2.86
C ASN A 100 -13.81 10.62 -2.82
N ALA A 101 -14.95 11.14 -3.29
CA ALA A 101 -16.18 10.36 -3.39
C ALA A 101 -16.04 9.19 -4.38
N MET A 102 -15.40 9.41 -5.54
CA MET A 102 -15.14 8.36 -6.53
C MET A 102 -14.26 7.25 -5.98
N TYR A 103 -13.20 7.58 -5.25
CA TYR A 103 -12.34 6.58 -4.62
C TYR A 103 -13.08 5.79 -3.52
N ARG A 104 -13.91 6.45 -2.71
CA ARG A 104 -14.77 5.77 -1.73
C ARG A 104 -15.78 4.82 -2.39
N LEU A 105 -16.33 5.18 -3.54
CA LEU A 105 -17.23 4.31 -4.33
C LEU A 105 -16.54 3.00 -4.76
N LEU A 106 -15.22 3.01 -4.94
CA LEU A 106 -14.43 1.82 -5.26
C LEU A 106 -14.10 0.95 -4.04
N GLY A 107 -14.45 1.39 -2.83
CA GLY A 107 -14.18 0.69 -1.58
C GLY A 107 -12.94 1.19 -0.82
N MET A 108 -12.23 2.20 -1.34
CA MET A 108 -11.12 2.83 -0.61
C MET A 108 -11.63 3.52 0.66
N LYS A 109 -10.81 3.51 1.72
CA LYS A 109 -11.08 4.36 2.90
C LYS A 109 -10.32 5.66 2.75
N VAL A 110 -11.02 6.71 2.35
CA VAL A 110 -10.45 8.05 2.17
C VAL A 110 -10.99 8.97 3.26
N GLY A 111 -10.09 9.50 4.09
CA GLY A 111 -10.37 10.45 5.16
C GLY A 111 -10.91 11.80 4.68
N ARG A 112 -11.19 12.69 5.63
CA ARG A 112 -11.57 14.09 5.34
C ARG A 112 -10.38 14.87 4.82
N ASP A 113 -10.63 15.83 3.94
CA ASP A 113 -9.62 16.77 3.44
C ASP A 113 -8.37 16.11 2.81
N VAL A 114 -8.53 14.88 2.30
CA VAL A 114 -7.49 14.22 1.51
C VAL A 114 -7.41 14.87 0.13
N ALA A 115 -6.19 15.10 -0.35
CA ALA A 115 -5.96 15.64 -1.68
C ALA A 115 -5.16 14.65 -2.53
N PHE A 116 -5.73 14.24 -3.66
CA PHE A 116 -5.02 13.50 -4.70
C PHE A 116 -4.61 14.46 -5.82
N GLY A 117 -3.30 14.62 -6.00
CA GLY A 117 -2.69 15.35 -7.11
C GLY A 117 -3.13 14.80 -8.46
N LEU A 118 -3.04 15.63 -9.50
CA LEU A 118 -3.44 15.24 -10.84
C LEU A 118 -2.66 13.99 -11.29
N MET A 119 -3.34 13.09 -11.98
CA MET A 119 -2.78 11.83 -12.49
C MET A 119 -2.33 10.79 -11.45
N ALA A 120 -2.50 11.03 -10.14
CA ALA A 120 -2.22 10.02 -9.11
C ALA A 120 -2.98 8.70 -9.42
N MET A 121 -2.25 7.60 -9.44
CA MET A 121 -2.74 6.29 -9.87
C MET A 121 -2.96 5.41 -8.65
N VAL A 122 -4.20 5.05 -8.39
CA VAL A 122 -4.57 4.05 -7.38
C VAL A 122 -4.68 2.68 -8.03
N ASP A 123 -4.57 1.63 -7.22
CA ASP A 123 -4.65 0.25 -7.67
C ASP A 123 -5.96 -0.05 -8.40
N VAL A 124 -5.87 -0.60 -9.61
CA VAL A 124 -7.05 -0.93 -10.43
C VAL A 124 -7.70 -2.25 -10.01
N PHE A 125 -6.94 -3.18 -9.44
CA PHE A 125 -7.43 -4.52 -9.11
C PHE A 125 -8.03 -4.58 -7.70
N TRP A 126 -7.36 -3.96 -6.72
CA TRP A 126 -7.79 -3.94 -5.31
C TRP A 126 -7.72 -2.53 -4.70
N PRO A 127 -8.43 -1.54 -5.25
CA PRO A 127 -8.52 -0.22 -4.64
C PRO A 127 -9.04 -0.30 -3.18
N GLU A 128 -9.92 -1.24 -2.86
CA GLU A 128 -10.46 -1.44 -1.52
C GLU A 128 -9.42 -1.76 -0.41
N LEU A 129 -8.20 -2.10 -0.79
CA LEU A 129 -7.09 -2.34 0.14
C LEU A 129 -6.27 -1.07 0.46
N ILE A 130 -6.68 0.09 -0.08
CA ILE A 130 -6.02 1.37 0.14
C ILE A 130 -6.78 2.18 1.19
N GLU A 131 -6.06 2.62 2.20
CA GLU A 131 -6.55 3.53 3.25
C GLU A 131 -5.69 4.80 3.28
N VAL A 132 -6.35 5.96 3.33
CA VAL A 132 -5.70 7.27 3.44
C VAL A 132 -6.37 8.06 4.57
N GLY A 133 -5.61 8.41 5.59
CA GLY A 133 -6.06 9.18 6.74
C GLY A 133 -6.37 10.65 6.41
N ASP A 134 -7.04 11.31 7.34
CA ASP A 134 -7.48 12.71 7.22
C ASP A 134 -6.31 13.66 6.92
N ASN A 135 -6.58 14.70 6.11
CA ASN A 135 -5.68 15.80 5.81
C ASN A 135 -4.32 15.35 5.21
N SER A 136 -4.33 14.28 4.42
CA SER A 136 -3.14 13.76 3.75
C SER A 136 -3.12 14.12 2.26
N ILE A 137 -1.91 14.34 1.73
CA ILE A 137 -1.66 14.72 0.35
C ILE A 137 -0.95 13.58 -0.38
N ILE A 138 -1.54 13.14 -1.49
CA ILE A 138 -0.94 12.21 -2.44
C ILE A 138 -0.46 13.00 -3.65
N GLY A 139 0.85 13.08 -3.83
CA GLY A 139 1.47 13.89 -4.88
C GLY A 139 1.11 13.45 -6.30
N TYR A 140 1.28 14.36 -7.25
CA TYR A 140 1.05 14.15 -8.68
C TYR A 140 1.68 12.86 -9.19
N ASN A 141 0.93 12.11 -10.01
CA ASN A 141 1.42 10.90 -10.67
C ASN A 141 2.04 9.84 -9.72
N THR A 142 1.68 9.86 -8.43
CA THR A 142 2.08 8.84 -7.47
C THR A 142 1.28 7.56 -7.70
N VAL A 143 1.94 6.41 -7.58
CA VAL A 143 1.32 5.09 -7.69
C VAL A 143 1.12 4.49 -6.30
N LEU A 144 -0.13 4.16 -5.95
CA LEU A 144 -0.48 3.40 -4.76
C LEU A 144 -0.84 1.98 -5.17
N LEU A 145 0.03 1.03 -4.85
CA LEU A 145 -0.07 -0.34 -5.34
C LEU A 145 -0.43 -1.29 -4.20
N ALA A 146 -1.56 -1.98 -4.34
CA ALA A 146 -2.04 -3.00 -3.40
C ALA A 146 -1.82 -4.43 -3.90
N HIS A 147 -1.23 -4.61 -5.10
CA HIS A 147 -0.80 -5.91 -5.61
C HIS A 147 0.52 -5.88 -6.39
N GLU A 148 1.21 -7.02 -6.44
CA GLU A 148 2.37 -7.23 -7.30
C GLU A 148 2.14 -8.55 -8.06
N PHE A 149 2.14 -8.52 -9.40
CA PHE A 149 2.23 -9.73 -10.22
C PHE A 149 3.71 -10.05 -10.46
N LEU A 150 4.16 -11.23 -10.05
CA LEU A 150 5.52 -11.73 -10.27
C LEU A 150 5.51 -12.84 -11.33
N ILE A 151 6.65 -13.54 -11.51
CA ILE A 151 6.71 -14.65 -12.48
C ILE A 151 5.80 -15.79 -12.03
N ASP A 152 6.04 -16.37 -10.86
CA ASP A 152 5.35 -17.62 -10.44
C ASP A 152 4.24 -17.40 -9.41
N GLU A 153 4.02 -16.16 -8.98
CA GLU A 153 3.00 -15.82 -7.99
C GLU A 153 2.52 -14.38 -8.17
N TYR A 154 1.37 -14.07 -7.60
CA TYR A 154 0.99 -12.69 -7.32
C TYR A 154 0.78 -12.49 -5.83
N ARG A 155 0.96 -11.25 -5.39
CA ARG A 155 0.85 -10.84 -3.99
C ARG A 155 -0.15 -9.72 -3.90
N ILE A 156 -0.97 -9.73 -2.85
CA ILE A 156 -1.83 -8.60 -2.50
C ILE A 156 -1.56 -8.18 -1.07
N GLY A 157 -1.68 -6.90 -0.78
CA GLY A 157 -1.49 -6.38 0.56
C GLY A 157 -2.03 -4.97 0.70
N PRO A 158 -2.43 -4.59 1.91
CA PRO A 158 -2.96 -3.26 2.15
C PRO A 158 -1.89 -2.18 1.99
N VAL A 159 -2.31 -1.00 1.57
CA VAL A 159 -1.52 0.23 1.64
C VAL A 159 -2.22 1.16 2.61
N VAL A 160 -1.57 1.46 3.73
CA VAL A 160 -2.15 2.28 4.79
C VAL A 160 -1.36 3.57 4.92
N ILE A 161 -2.01 4.69 4.66
CA ILE A 161 -1.45 6.03 4.80
C ILE A 161 -2.15 6.70 5.97
N GLY A 162 -1.37 7.17 6.95
CA GLY A 162 -1.83 7.87 8.14
C GLY A 162 -2.43 9.24 7.86
N ARG A 163 -2.68 9.99 8.93
CA ARG A 163 -3.20 11.37 8.92
C ARG A 163 -2.06 12.36 8.76
N ASN A 164 -2.35 13.51 8.14
CA ASN A 164 -1.37 14.59 7.95
C ASN A 164 -0.08 14.13 7.23
N VAL A 165 -0.19 13.17 6.33
CA VAL A 165 0.94 12.64 5.57
C VAL A 165 1.11 13.44 4.29
N MET A 166 2.36 13.77 3.93
CA MET A 166 2.68 14.35 2.62
C MET A 166 3.49 13.36 1.79
N ILE A 167 2.94 12.93 0.66
CA ILE A 167 3.66 12.15 -0.35
C ILE A 167 3.98 13.04 -1.54
N GLY A 168 5.26 13.20 -1.86
CA GLY A 168 5.73 13.97 -3.00
C GLY A 168 5.30 13.38 -4.34
N ALA A 169 5.49 14.14 -5.42
CA ALA A 169 5.13 13.70 -6.77
C ALA A 169 5.95 12.48 -7.23
N ASN A 170 5.37 11.68 -8.13
CA ASN A 170 6.01 10.54 -8.79
C ASN A 170 6.55 9.46 -7.83
N CYS A 171 5.93 9.27 -6.67
CA CYS A 171 6.31 8.20 -5.76
C CYS A 171 5.67 6.86 -6.16
N THR A 172 6.25 5.76 -5.72
CA THR A 172 5.64 4.42 -5.80
C THR A 172 5.59 3.81 -4.40
N ILE A 173 4.37 3.49 -3.94
CA ILE A 173 4.13 2.85 -2.64
C ILE A 173 3.77 1.39 -2.89
N LEU A 174 4.58 0.47 -2.38
CA LEU A 174 4.40 -0.96 -2.62
C LEU A 174 3.35 -1.59 -1.69
N PRO A 175 2.79 -2.77 -2.05
CA PRO A 175 1.81 -3.46 -1.23
C PRO A 175 2.37 -3.82 0.15
N GLY A 176 1.49 -3.80 1.14
CA GLY A 176 1.79 -4.12 2.53
C GLY A 176 2.45 -2.98 3.33
N VAL A 177 2.70 -1.83 2.71
CA VAL A 177 3.36 -0.68 3.36
C VAL A 177 2.38 0.09 4.24
N VAL A 178 2.86 0.49 5.42
CA VAL A 178 2.22 1.42 6.33
C VAL A 178 3.06 2.69 6.47
N ILE A 179 2.44 3.84 6.21
CA ILE A 179 3.03 5.17 6.40
C ILE A 179 2.35 5.82 7.60
N GLY A 180 3.10 6.06 8.66
CA GLY A 180 2.60 6.62 9.91
C GLY A 180 2.17 8.09 9.80
N ASP A 181 1.37 8.53 10.76
CA ASP A 181 0.85 9.90 10.83
C ASP A 181 1.96 10.96 10.79
N GLY A 182 1.75 12.05 10.07
CA GLY A 182 2.71 13.16 9.97
C GLY A 182 3.98 12.87 9.16
N ALA A 183 4.10 11.68 8.55
CA ALA A 183 5.26 11.33 7.75
C ALA A 183 5.33 12.11 6.43
N VAL A 184 6.54 12.29 5.92
CA VAL A 184 6.81 12.95 4.64
C VAL A 184 7.62 12.01 3.75
N VAL A 185 7.14 11.78 2.52
CA VAL A 185 7.85 11.03 1.49
C VAL A 185 8.29 12.01 0.42
N ALA A 186 9.60 12.16 0.23
CA ALA A 186 10.15 13.04 -0.81
C ALA A 186 9.75 12.56 -2.21
N ALA A 187 9.67 13.49 -3.16
CA ALA A 187 9.31 13.19 -4.54
C ALA A 187 10.22 12.11 -5.16
N HIS A 188 9.68 11.36 -6.11
CA HIS A 188 10.37 10.31 -6.87
C HIS A 188 10.92 9.16 -6.00
N SER A 189 10.25 8.84 -4.89
CA SER A 189 10.69 7.80 -3.97
C SER A 189 9.99 6.46 -4.18
N LEU A 190 10.72 5.36 -3.97
CA LEU A 190 10.19 3.99 -3.93
C LEU A 190 10.05 3.55 -2.48
N VAL A 191 8.83 3.55 -1.95
CA VAL A 191 8.56 3.14 -0.56
C VAL A 191 8.32 1.64 -0.52
N ASN A 192 9.37 0.91 -0.12
CA ASN A 192 9.38 -0.55 -0.05
C ASN A 192 9.44 -1.10 1.39
N ARG A 193 9.25 -0.23 2.37
CA ARG A 193 9.24 -0.52 3.81
C ARG A 193 8.34 0.47 4.49
N ASP A 194 7.89 0.13 5.68
CA ASP A 194 7.07 1.03 6.47
C ASP A 194 7.82 2.32 6.84
N VAL A 195 7.06 3.40 6.99
CA VAL A 195 7.56 4.72 7.35
C VAL A 195 7.02 5.08 8.74
N PRO A 196 7.89 5.31 9.74
CA PRO A 196 7.45 5.70 11.07
C PRO A 196 6.68 7.05 11.07
N PRO A 197 5.75 7.27 12.02
CA PRO A 197 5.11 8.56 12.21
C PRO A 197 6.12 9.72 12.32
N GLY A 198 5.83 10.84 11.68
CA GLY A 198 6.67 12.04 11.66
C GLY A 198 8.02 11.89 10.93
N ALA A 199 8.34 10.71 10.38
CA ALA A 199 9.60 10.51 9.68
C ALA A 199 9.57 11.15 8.29
N VAL A 200 10.72 11.67 7.86
CA VAL A 200 10.96 12.13 6.50
C VAL A 200 11.81 11.08 5.77
N VAL A 201 11.33 10.56 4.65
CA VAL A 201 12.04 9.54 3.86
C VAL A 201 12.15 9.97 2.40
N GLY A 202 13.17 9.49 1.70
CA GLY A 202 13.34 9.75 0.27
C GLY A 202 14.26 8.75 -0.43
N GLY A 203 14.17 8.68 -1.75
CA GLY A 203 15.07 7.90 -2.63
C GLY A 203 14.49 6.59 -3.16
N VAL A 204 15.32 5.88 -3.95
CA VAL A 204 14.98 4.59 -4.57
C VAL A 204 16.06 3.57 -4.20
N PRO A 205 15.82 2.69 -3.21
CA PRO A 205 14.65 2.63 -2.33
C PRO A 205 14.65 3.74 -1.26
N ALA A 206 13.47 4.08 -0.74
CA ALA A 206 13.30 5.13 0.25
C ALA A 206 14.06 4.85 1.55
N ARG A 207 14.76 5.86 2.06
CA ARG A 207 15.51 5.82 3.32
C ARG A 207 15.22 7.07 4.15
N PRO A 208 15.36 7.00 5.49
CA PRO A 208 15.27 8.19 6.33
C PRO A 208 16.23 9.28 5.85
N LEU A 209 15.70 10.48 5.65
CA LEU A 209 16.50 11.67 5.38
C LEU A 209 16.89 12.28 6.73
N ARG A 210 18.16 12.66 6.87
CA ARG A 210 18.59 13.48 8.01
C ARG A 210 18.24 14.92 7.68
N GLY A 211 17.55 15.61 8.60
CA GLY A 211 17.28 17.04 8.47
C GLY A 211 18.60 17.80 8.30
N GLY A 212 18.61 18.74 7.36
CA GLY A 212 19.68 19.74 7.23
C GLY A 212 19.56 20.83 8.27
#